data_AF-A0AA43I737-F1
#
_entry.id   AF-A0AA43I737-F1
#
_cell.length_a   1.000
_cell.length_b   1.000
_cell.length_c   1.000
_cell.angle_alpha   90.00
_cell.angle_beta   90.00
_cell.angle_gamma   90.00
#
_symmetry.space_group_name_H-M   'P 1'
#
loop_
_entity.id
_entity.type
_entity.pdbx_description
1 polymer ?
#
loop_
_entity_poly.entity_id
_entity_poly.type
_entity_poly.pdbx_seq_one_letter_code
_entity_poly.pdbx_strand_id
1 'polypeptide(L)'
;MMTKNRMEAFTDAIIAIVMTLLVLELRSPQKPTWQAFLGMEHKLLIYVVSFVSLAIYWNNHHHLLQLVHRIDGRILWANNFFIFTLSLFPFATAWVGDHLYKWPPQAVYGFVIFFADLAYYLLARELIRGNGEDSPIAQLFTNYYKIYFSLGANLVGLLLGYLIFPPIVLMVNVLILLLWLVPDRRIEAHYKYKKTHLVKALKLCSDPKKLDFFGVEKSTPFFVVFKLTIMQLSVL
;
A
#
# COMPACT_ATOMS: atom_id res chain seq x y z
N MET A 1 -11.55 18.54 -10.95
CA MET A 1 -11.22 17.43 -10.03
C MET A 1 -9.98 16.73 -10.56
N MET A 2 -9.07 16.30 -9.67
CA MET A 2 -7.92 15.49 -10.06
C MET A 2 -8.38 14.09 -10.50
N THR A 3 -7.77 13.50 -11.52
CA THR A 3 -8.08 12.13 -11.90
C THR A 3 -7.43 11.15 -10.93
N LYS A 4 -8.13 10.04 -10.63
CA LYS A 4 -7.63 8.93 -9.81
C LYS A 4 -6.24 8.48 -10.23
N ASN A 5 -6.05 8.22 -11.53
CA ASN A 5 -4.81 7.72 -12.08
C ASN A 5 -3.64 8.70 -11.90
N ARG A 6 -3.88 10.02 -11.94
CA ARG A 6 -2.83 11.01 -11.69
C ARG A 6 -2.39 11.01 -10.23
N MET A 7 -3.33 10.84 -9.29
CA MET A 7 -3.04 10.80 -7.85
C MET A 7 -2.28 9.54 -7.48
N GLU A 8 -2.71 8.41 -8.03
CA GLU A 8 -2.06 7.10 -7.92
C GLU A 8 -0.62 7.19 -8.42
N ALA A 9 -0.41 7.61 -9.67
CA ALA A 9 0.92 7.71 -10.27
C ALA A 9 1.86 8.68 -9.51
N PHE A 10 1.34 9.80 -9.00
CA PHE A 10 2.13 10.72 -8.18
C PHE A 10 2.57 10.09 -6.85
N THR A 11 1.68 9.34 -6.21
CA THR A 11 1.96 8.66 -4.94
C THR A 11 2.95 7.52 -5.15
N ASP A 12 2.78 6.72 -6.21
CA ASP A 12 3.70 5.64 -6.59
C ASP A 12 5.12 6.17 -6.82
N ALA A 13 5.25 7.27 -7.56
CA ALA A 13 6.54 7.90 -7.81
C ALA A 13 7.24 8.34 -6.52
N ILE A 14 6.49 8.95 -5.58
CA ILE A 14 7.05 9.37 -4.31
C ILE A 14 7.49 8.16 -3.47
N ILE A 15 6.65 7.13 -3.34
CA ILE A 15 7.01 5.96 -2.55
C ILE A 15 8.24 5.26 -3.15
N ALA A 16 8.33 5.14 -4.48
CA ALA A 16 9.52 4.59 -5.14
C ALA A 16 10.80 5.39 -4.83
N ILE A 17 10.73 6.72 -4.84
CA ILE A 17 11.86 7.57 -4.44
C ILE A 17 12.22 7.33 -2.98
N VAL A 18 11.26 7.34 -2.06
CA VAL A 18 11.52 7.12 -0.62
C VAL A 18 12.16 5.74 -0.39
N MET A 19 11.68 4.69 -1.06
CA MET A 19 12.25 3.34 -0.96
C MET A 19 13.70 3.28 -1.44
N THR A 20 14.04 4.00 -2.51
CA THR A 20 15.42 4.07 -3.01
C THR A 20 16.32 4.96 -2.16
N LEU A 21 15.79 6.00 -1.51
CA LEU A 21 16.56 6.82 -0.56
C LEU A 21 16.99 6.05 0.69
N LEU A 22 16.25 5.02 1.11
CA LEU A 22 16.64 4.19 2.28
C LEU A 22 18.04 3.59 2.14
N VAL A 23 18.47 3.20 0.93
CA VAL A 23 19.78 2.58 0.75
C VAL A 23 20.92 3.58 0.94
N LEU A 24 20.66 4.87 0.72
CA LEU A 24 21.66 5.92 0.93
C LEU A 24 21.98 6.13 2.41
N GLU A 25 21.04 5.81 3.30
CA GLU A 25 21.23 5.87 4.74
C GLU A 25 22.04 4.67 5.28
N LEU A 26 22.13 3.59 4.51
CA LEU A 26 22.97 2.45 4.83
C LEU A 26 24.44 2.73 4.45
N ARG A 27 25.10 3.54 5.29
CA ARG A 27 26.51 3.94 5.09
C ARG A 27 27.46 2.76 5.18
N SER A 28 28.51 2.75 4.37
CA SER A 28 29.55 1.70 4.42
C SER A 28 30.28 1.64 5.78
N PRO A 29 30.79 0.45 6.18
CA PRO A 29 31.59 0.34 7.39
C PRO A 29 32.86 1.19 7.29
N GLN A 30 33.27 1.80 8.39
CA GLN A 30 34.46 2.67 8.42
C GLN A 30 35.75 1.94 8.07
N LYS A 31 35.82 0.63 8.35
CA LYS A 31 36.97 -0.22 8.05
C LYS A 31 36.63 -1.19 6.92
N PRO A 32 37.53 -1.39 5.94
CA PRO A 32 37.32 -2.33 4.84
C PRO A 32 37.60 -3.78 5.31
N THR A 33 36.89 -4.27 6.32
CA THR A 33 37.05 -5.63 6.87
C THR A 33 35.71 -6.34 7.00
N TRP A 34 35.72 -7.68 6.85
CA TRP A 34 34.54 -8.51 7.05
C TRP A 34 33.92 -8.35 8.44
N GLN A 35 34.76 -8.21 9.47
CA GLN A 35 34.30 -8.00 10.84
C GLN A 35 33.51 -6.69 10.99
N ALA A 36 33.94 -5.61 10.32
CA ALA A 36 33.23 -4.33 10.37
C ALA A 36 31.88 -4.40 9.62
N PHE A 37 31.81 -5.15 8.52
CA PHE A 37 30.55 -5.43 7.83
C PHE A 37 29.58 -6.27 8.67
N LEU A 38 30.08 -7.34 9.31
CA LEU A 38 29.25 -8.20 10.16
C LEU A 38 28.72 -7.46 11.40
N GLY A 39 29.39 -6.41 11.87
CA GLY A 39 28.92 -5.54 12.96
C GLY A 39 27.87 -4.49 12.54
N MET A 40 27.36 -4.56 11.31
CA MET A 40 26.27 -3.72 10.80
C MET A 40 24.95 -4.48 10.63
N GLU A 41 24.88 -5.72 11.10
CA GLU A 41 23.73 -6.61 11.03
C GLU A 41 22.43 -5.95 11.48
N HIS A 42 22.46 -5.16 12.55
CA HIS A 42 21.28 -4.44 13.04
C HIS A 42 20.84 -3.32 12.07
N LYS A 43 21.78 -2.59 11.48
CA LYS A 43 21.47 -1.54 10.50
C LYS A 43 20.86 -2.13 9.23
N LEU A 44 21.42 -3.25 8.76
CA LEU A 44 20.87 -4.01 7.64
C LEU A 44 19.45 -4.50 7.93
N LEU A 45 19.21 -5.06 9.12
CA LEU A 45 17.89 -5.52 9.53
C LEU A 45 16.86 -4.38 9.54
N ILE A 46 17.21 -3.25 10.17
CA ILE A 46 16.35 -2.06 10.24
C ILE A 46 16.04 -1.52 8.85
N TYR A 47 17.05 -1.45 7.98
CA TYR A 47 16.86 -1.08 6.56
C TYR A 47 15.86 -2.01 5.86
N VAL A 48 16.01 -3.33 5.99
CA VAL A 48 15.10 -4.32 5.38
C VAL A 48 13.69 -4.17 5.94
N VAL A 49 13.54 -4.02 7.25
CA VAL A 49 12.23 -3.81 7.91
C VAL A 49 11.55 -2.55 7.36
N SER A 50 12.27 -1.44 7.24
CA SER A 50 11.73 -0.19 6.69
C SER A 50 11.38 -0.31 5.20
N PHE A 51 12.23 -0.95 4.40
CA PHE A 51 11.96 -1.18 2.98
C PHE A 51 10.70 -2.03 2.78
N VAL A 52 10.59 -3.15 3.50
CA VAL A 52 9.42 -4.03 3.42
C VAL A 52 8.16 -3.33 3.94
N SER A 53 8.27 -2.50 4.98
CA SER A 53 7.15 -1.68 5.46
C SER A 53 6.63 -0.75 4.36
N LEU A 54 7.51 -0.01 3.68
CA LEU A 54 7.12 0.85 2.56
C LEU A 54 6.50 0.06 1.41
N ALA A 55 7.04 -1.13 1.08
CA ALA A 55 6.48 -2.00 0.05
C ALA A 55 5.06 -2.46 0.40
N ILE A 56 4.81 -2.79 1.67
CA ILE A 56 3.48 -3.15 2.17
C ILE A 56 2.52 -1.96 2.06
N TYR A 57 2.94 -0.77 2.51
CA TYR A 57 2.14 0.45 2.38
C TYR A 57 1.79 0.76 0.93
N TRP A 58 2.76 0.65 0.03
CA TRP A 58 2.56 0.83 -1.40
C TRP A 58 1.57 -0.19 -1.97
N ASN A 59 1.75 -1.48 -1.70
CA ASN A 59 0.85 -2.53 -2.20
C ASN A 59 -0.60 -2.33 -1.69
N ASN A 60 -0.74 -2.01 -0.41
CA ASN A 60 -2.03 -1.73 0.21
C ASN A 60 -2.68 -0.47 -0.34
N HIS A 61 -1.90 0.57 -0.64
CA HIS A 61 -2.38 1.81 -1.27
C HIS A 61 -2.82 1.58 -2.71
N HIS A 62 -2.02 0.86 -3.50
CA HIS A 62 -2.37 0.48 -4.86
C HIS A 62 -3.70 -0.31 -4.89
N HIS A 63 -3.84 -1.33 -4.04
CA HIS A 63 -5.10 -2.07 -3.91
C HIS A 63 -6.29 -1.20 -3.49
N LEU A 64 -6.08 -0.24 -2.58
CA LEU A 64 -7.11 0.72 -2.15
C LEU A 64 -7.63 1.54 -3.34
N LEU A 65 -6.72 2.07 -4.15
CA LEU A 65 -7.06 2.92 -5.29
C LEU A 65 -7.65 2.14 -6.47
N GLN A 66 -7.52 0.82 -6.53
CA GLN A 66 -8.22 0.01 -7.54
C GLN A 66 -9.73 -0.13 -7.25
N LEU A 67 -10.17 0.14 -6.01
CA LEU A 67 -11.56 -0.03 -5.57
C LEU A 67 -12.40 1.26 -5.59
N VAL A 68 -11.82 2.38 -6.02
CA VAL A 68 -12.44 3.71 -5.94
C VAL A 68 -12.56 4.36 -7.31
N HIS A 69 -13.60 5.20 -7.47
CA HIS A 69 -13.90 5.89 -8.73
C HIS A 69 -13.76 7.41 -8.62
N ARG A 70 -14.01 7.98 -7.45
CA ARG A 70 -14.02 9.43 -7.21
C ARG A 70 -12.90 9.85 -6.26
N ILE A 71 -12.24 10.94 -6.62
CA ILE A 71 -11.24 11.63 -5.80
C ILE A 71 -11.70 13.08 -5.60
N ASP A 72 -11.83 13.49 -4.34
CA ASP A 72 -12.17 14.85 -3.93
C ASP A 72 -10.98 15.51 -3.20
N GLY A 73 -11.13 16.79 -2.82
CA GLY A 73 -10.07 17.53 -2.14
C GLY A 73 -9.66 16.96 -0.78
N ARG A 74 -10.58 16.31 -0.05
CA ARG A 74 -10.29 15.74 1.28
C ARG A 74 -9.46 14.47 1.15
N ILE A 75 -9.78 13.63 0.16
CA ILE A 75 -8.96 12.47 -0.22
C ILE A 75 -7.54 12.90 -0.59
N LEU A 76 -7.37 14.01 -1.33
CA LEU A 76 -6.05 14.52 -1.69
C LEU A 76 -5.24 14.95 -0.45
N TRP A 77 -5.86 15.65 0.50
CA TRP A 77 -5.18 16.03 1.74
C TRP A 77 -4.80 14.82 2.60
N ALA A 78 -5.69 13.84 2.72
CA ALA A 78 -5.39 12.59 3.43
C ALA A 78 -4.22 11.83 2.79
N ASN A 79 -4.17 11.79 1.45
CA ASN A 79 -3.06 11.18 0.73
C ASN A 79 -1.75 11.97 0.86
N ASN A 80 -1.82 13.30 0.85
CA ASN A 80 -0.64 14.14 1.09
C ASN A 80 -0.07 13.93 2.50
N PHE A 81 -0.94 13.77 3.50
CA PHE A 81 -0.51 13.41 4.85
C PHE A 81 0.14 12.02 4.87
N PHE A 82 -0.43 11.04 4.16
CA PHE A 82 0.16 9.70 4.02
C PHE A 82 1.56 9.74 3.42
N ILE A 83 1.74 10.33 2.24
CA ILE A 83 3.07 10.41 1.60
C ILE A 83 4.06 11.24 2.44
N PHE A 84 3.60 12.26 3.17
CA PHE A 84 4.43 13.01 4.09
C PHE A 84 4.99 12.11 5.20
N THR A 85 4.15 11.30 5.85
CA THR A 85 4.61 10.35 6.88
C THR A 85 5.59 9.33 6.32
N LEU A 86 5.35 8.80 5.12
CA LEU A 86 6.26 7.86 4.46
C LEU A 86 7.62 8.50 4.14
N SER A 87 7.64 9.78 3.76
CA SER A 87 8.89 10.49 3.45
C SER A 87 9.86 10.61 4.64
N LEU A 88 9.39 10.41 5.87
CA LEU A 88 10.21 10.45 7.10
C LEU A 88 10.93 9.13 7.38
N PHE A 89 10.60 8.04 6.67
CA PHE A 89 11.19 6.72 6.89
C PHE A 89 12.72 6.70 6.76
N PRO A 90 13.35 7.32 5.73
CA PRO A 90 14.82 7.30 5.60
C PRO A 90 15.52 7.87 6.83
N PHE A 91 15.11 9.06 7.27
CA PHE A 91 15.65 9.71 8.46
C PHE A 91 15.48 8.84 9.73
N ALA A 92 14.27 8.34 9.99
CA ALA A 92 14.00 7.55 11.17
C ALA A 92 14.76 6.21 11.17
N THR A 93 14.88 5.58 10.00
CA THR A 93 15.61 4.32 9.79
C THR A 93 17.10 4.51 10.06
N ALA A 94 17.69 5.58 9.53
CA ALA A 94 19.09 5.91 9.77
C ALA A 94 19.37 6.11 11.27
N TRP A 95 18.52 6.90 11.93
CA TRP A 95 18.74 7.29 13.31
C TRP A 95 18.61 6.11 14.28
N VAL A 96 17.61 5.25 14.09
CA VAL A 96 17.46 4.03 14.90
C VAL A 96 18.55 3.00 14.57
N GLY A 97 19.02 2.96 13.33
CA GLY A 97 20.18 2.14 12.92
C GLY A 97 21.47 2.50 13.63
N ASP A 98 21.73 3.79 13.84
CA ASP A 98 22.93 4.27 14.55
C ASP A 98 22.82 4.10 16.08
N HIS A 99 21.60 4.12 16.62
CA HIS A 99 21.35 4.22 18.06
C HIS A 99 20.20 3.32 18.54
N LEU A 100 20.27 2.03 18.20
CA LEU A 100 19.22 1.04 18.48
C LEU A 100 18.73 1.04 19.93
N TYR A 101 19.63 1.17 20.91
CA TYR A 101 19.29 1.06 22.33
C TYR A 101 18.91 2.39 22.99
N LYS A 102 18.76 3.49 22.23
CA LYS A 102 18.39 4.81 22.76
C LYS A 102 16.91 5.09 22.53
N TRP A 103 16.28 5.71 23.52
CA TRP A 103 14.86 6.06 23.46
C TRP A 103 14.50 7.03 22.32
N PRO A 104 15.15 8.20 22.14
CA PRO A 104 14.69 9.17 21.14
C PRO A 104 14.64 8.62 19.69
N PRO A 105 15.65 7.88 19.19
CA PRO A 105 15.56 7.25 17.87
C PRO A 105 14.44 6.22 17.75
N GLN A 106 14.25 5.38 18.77
CA GLN A 106 13.16 4.40 18.81
C GLN A 106 11.79 5.07 18.83
N ALA A 107 11.64 6.14 19.62
CA ALA A 107 10.41 6.92 19.69
C ALA A 107 10.07 7.54 18.34
N VAL A 108 11.04 8.18 17.67
CA VAL A 108 10.81 8.77 16.35
C VAL A 108 10.45 7.70 15.32
N TYR A 109 11.14 6.56 15.32
CA TYR A 109 10.80 5.45 14.43
C TYR A 109 9.37 4.93 14.68
N GLY A 110 9.00 4.71 15.94
CA GLY A 110 7.65 4.29 16.31
C GLY A 110 6.58 5.33 15.96
N PHE A 111 6.85 6.63 16.16
CA PHE A 111 5.92 7.69 15.76
C PHE A 111 5.75 7.77 14.25
N VAL A 112 6.81 7.62 13.46
CA VAL A 112 6.72 7.61 11.99
C VAL A 112 5.82 6.47 11.50
N ILE A 113 5.99 5.26 12.05
CA ILE A 113 5.12 4.12 11.72
C ILE A 113 3.69 4.34 12.20
N PHE A 114 3.50 4.79 13.44
CA PHE A 114 2.17 5.10 13.98
C PHE A 114 1.42 6.13 13.12
N PHE A 115 2.10 7.21 12.72
CA PHE A 115 1.50 8.23 11.86
C PHE A 115 1.26 7.72 10.44
N ALA A 116 2.10 6.84 9.90
CA ALA A 116 1.85 6.18 8.62
C ALA A 116 0.59 5.28 8.67
N ASP A 117 0.43 4.48 9.73
CA ASP A 117 -0.77 3.68 9.96
C ASP A 117 -2.02 4.56 10.12
N LEU A 118 -1.91 5.65 10.88
CA LEU A 118 -2.99 6.61 11.08
C LEU A 118 -3.35 7.30 9.77
N ALA A 119 -2.36 7.73 8.99
CA ALA A 119 -2.57 8.38 7.70
C ALA A 119 -3.22 7.43 6.69
N TYR A 120 -2.79 6.16 6.66
CA TYR A 120 -3.43 5.13 5.85
C TYR A 120 -4.90 4.91 6.24
N TYR A 121 -5.19 4.84 7.54
CA TYR A 121 -6.56 4.76 8.05
C TYR A 121 -7.41 5.96 7.63
N LEU A 122 -6.89 7.19 7.78
CA LEU A 122 -7.59 8.40 7.39
C LEU A 122 -7.85 8.45 5.88
N LEU A 123 -6.88 8.04 5.07
CA LEU A 123 -7.03 7.93 3.62
C LEU A 123 -8.14 6.92 3.26
N ALA A 124 -8.12 5.72 3.84
CA ALA A 124 -9.16 4.73 3.62
C ALA A 124 -10.55 5.25 4.02
N ARG A 125 -10.66 5.94 5.17
CA ARG A 125 -11.90 6.55 5.64
C ARG A 125 -12.43 7.62 4.68
N GLU A 126 -11.59 8.52 4.19
CA GLU A 126 -12.00 9.55 3.24
C GLU A 126 -12.38 8.96 1.88
N LEU A 127 -11.72 7.90 1.44
CA LEU A 127 -12.08 7.19 0.22
C LEU A 127 -13.45 6.50 0.32
N ILE A 128 -13.75 5.87 1.46
CA ILE A 128 -15.09 5.30 1.73
C ILE A 128 -16.14 6.41 1.71
N ARG A 129 -15.88 7.52 2.43
CA ARG A 129 -16.80 8.67 2.51
C ARG A 129 -17.06 9.28 1.13
N GLY A 130 -16.04 9.40 0.28
CA GLY A 130 -16.14 9.98 -1.06
C GLY A 130 -16.77 9.07 -2.12
N ASN A 131 -16.78 7.75 -1.91
CA ASN A 131 -17.32 6.76 -2.85
C ASN A 131 -18.64 6.10 -2.38
N GLY A 132 -19.07 6.36 -1.14
CA GLY A 132 -20.32 5.86 -0.56
C GLY A 132 -20.12 4.59 0.29
N GLU A 133 -20.98 4.38 1.28
CA GLU A 133 -20.88 3.25 2.21
C GLU A 133 -21.22 1.89 1.58
N ASP A 134 -21.93 1.87 0.45
CA ASP A 134 -22.19 0.65 -0.33
C ASP A 134 -21.06 0.27 -1.29
N SER A 135 -20.00 1.06 -1.35
CA SER A 135 -18.91 0.86 -2.28
C SER A 135 -18.08 -0.41 -1.97
N PRO A 136 -17.40 -1.00 -2.99
CA PRO A 136 -16.55 -2.18 -2.77
C PRO A 136 -15.46 -1.98 -1.71
N ILE A 137 -14.93 -0.75 -1.59
CA ILE A 137 -13.94 -0.40 -0.56
C ILE A 137 -14.55 -0.48 0.85
N ALA A 138 -15.78 -0.02 1.05
CA ALA A 138 -16.45 -0.06 2.35
C ALA A 138 -16.73 -1.50 2.80
N GLN A 139 -17.15 -2.37 1.88
CA GLN A 139 -17.37 -3.80 2.16
C GLN A 139 -16.08 -4.54 2.54
N LEU A 140 -14.93 -4.11 2.01
CA LEU A 140 -13.64 -4.67 2.38
C LEU A 140 -13.16 -4.14 3.75
N PHE A 141 -13.45 -2.87 4.07
CA PHE A 141 -12.95 -2.19 5.26
C PHE A 141 -13.83 -2.28 6.51
N THR A 142 -15.06 -2.79 6.40
CA THR A 142 -16.02 -2.92 7.52
C THR A 142 -15.52 -3.77 8.69
N ASN A 143 -14.56 -4.69 8.46
CA ASN A 143 -13.97 -5.55 9.50
C ASN A 143 -12.43 -5.55 9.47
N TYR A 144 -11.82 -4.42 9.13
CA TYR A 144 -10.37 -4.32 8.98
C TYR A 144 -9.63 -4.19 10.34
N TYR A 145 -9.76 -5.23 11.18
CA TYR A 145 -9.18 -5.27 12.54
C TYR A 145 -7.66 -5.08 12.55
N LYS A 146 -6.96 -5.44 11.46
CA LYS A 146 -5.51 -5.29 11.33
C LYS A 146 -5.05 -3.84 11.54
N ILE A 147 -5.81 -2.85 11.08
CA ILE A 147 -5.46 -1.42 11.23
C ILE A 147 -5.57 -1.00 12.70
N TYR A 148 -6.70 -1.31 13.35
CA TYR A 148 -6.91 -0.96 14.76
C TYR A 148 -5.90 -1.67 15.68
N PHE A 149 -5.61 -2.94 15.38
CA PHE A 149 -4.57 -3.70 16.07
C PHE A 149 -3.19 -3.05 15.89
N SER A 150 -2.82 -2.63 14.68
CA SER A 150 -1.52 -2.00 14.41
C SER A 150 -1.36 -0.66 15.13
N LEU A 151 -2.41 0.17 15.12
CA LEU A 151 -2.42 1.44 15.87
C LEU A 151 -2.27 1.22 17.38
N GLY A 152 -3.05 0.29 17.95
CA GLY A 152 -2.98 -0.03 19.37
C GLY A 152 -1.63 -0.65 19.76
N ALA A 153 -1.12 -1.60 18.97
CA ALA A 153 0.16 -2.24 19.19
C ALA A 153 1.31 -1.22 19.12
N ASN A 154 1.31 -0.27 18.17
CA ASN A 154 2.30 0.80 18.11
C ASN A 154 2.34 1.64 19.39
N LEU A 155 1.18 2.05 19.92
CA LEU A 155 1.11 2.83 21.16
C LEU A 155 1.62 2.03 22.37
N VAL A 156 1.25 0.75 22.46
CA VAL A 156 1.77 -0.15 23.50
C VAL A 156 3.29 -0.33 23.35
N GLY A 157 3.78 -0.50 22.13
CA GLY A 157 5.21 -0.61 21.83
C GLY A 157 5.99 0.63 22.25
N LEU A 158 5.48 1.83 21.96
CA LEU A 158 6.06 3.10 22.42
C LEU A 158 6.09 3.20 23.94
N LEU A 159 4.99 2.84 24.62
CA LEU A 159 4.91 2.88 26.08
C LEU A 159 5.89 1.90 26.73
N LEU A 160 5.91 0.64 26.28
CA LEU A 160 6.83 -0.39 26.80
C LEU A 160 8.29 -0.07 26.45
N GLY A 161 8.54 0.51 25.26
CA GLY A 161 9.86 0.98 24.86
C GLY A 161 10.41 2.08 25.76
N TYR A 162 9.55 2.99 26.20
CA TYR A 162 9.92 4.05 27.14
C TYR A 162 10.14 3.50 28.56
N LEU A 163 9.26 2.63 29.04
CA LEU A 163 9.26 2.15 30.43
C LEU A 163 10.28 1.05 30.70
N ILE A 164 10.58 0.19 29.72
CA ILE A 164 11.33 -1.06 29.93
C ILE A 164 12.61 -1.08 29.10
N PHE A 165 12.47 -1.06 27.77
CA PHE A 165 13.60 -1.30 26.86
C PHE A 165 13.33 -0.72 25.46
N PRO A 166 14.09 0.31 25.00
CA PRO A 166 13.76 1.02 23.76
C PRO A 166 13.58 0.15 22.50
N PRO A 167 14.38 -0.91 22.25
CA PRO A 167 14.18 -1.79 21.09
C PRO A 167 12.84 -2.53 21.04
N ILE A 168 12.04 -2.54 22.11
CA ILE A 168 10.68 -3.09 22.09
C ILE A 168 9.84 -2.43 20.99
N VAL A 169 10.05 -1.13 20.71
CA VAL A 169 9.33 -0.42 19.63
C VAL A 169 9.58 -1.12 18.29
N LEU A 170 10.85 -1.33 17.93
CA LEU A 170 11.21 -2.05 16.70
C LEU A 170 10.69 -3.49 16.70
N MET A 171 10.77 -4.22 17.82
CA MET A 171 10.27 -5.59 17.91
C MET A 171 8.76 -5.68 17.64
N VAL A 172 7.98 -4.78 18.24
CA VAL A 172 6.54 -4.68 17.99
C VAL A 172 6.27 -4.34 16.53
N ASN A 173 7.02 -3.42 15.94
CA ASN A 173 6.88 -3.06 14.53
C ASN A 173 7.20 -4.23 13.59
N VAL A 174 8.19 -5.06 13.90
CA VAL A 174 8.48 -6.29 13.15
C VAL A 174 7.31 -7.28 13.25
N LEU A 175 6.70 -7.45 14.41
CA LEU A 175 5.53 -8.32 14.58
C LEU A 175 4.32 -7.81 13.78
N ILE A 176 4.08 -6.49 13.80
CA ILE A 176 3.05 -5.85 12.97
C ILE A 176 3.35 -6.09 11.49
N LEU A 177 4.59 -5.86 11.05
CA LEU A 177 5.02 -6.07 9.66
C LEU A 177 4.74 -7.51 9.22
N LEU A 178 5.06 -8.51 10.04
CA LEU A 178 4.77 -9.92 9.73
C LEU A 178 3.27 -10.21 9.59
N LEU A 179 2.42 -9.57 10.40
CA LEU A 179 0.96 -9.67 10.27
C LEU A 179 0.44 -9.11 8.93
N TRP A 180 1.08 -8.04 8.45
CA TRP A 180 0.74 -7.40 7.18
C TRP A 180 1.38 -8.06 5.95
N LEU A 181 2.49 -8.78 6.14
CA LEU A 181 3.16 -9.53 5.08
C LEU A 181 2.26 -10.63 4.49
N VAL A 182 1.28 -11.12 5.27
CA VAL A 182 0.24 -12.03 4.78
C VAL A 182 -0.90 -11.21 4.17
N PRO A 183 -0.96 -11.08 2.82
CA PRO A 183 -2.02 -10.32 2.17
C PRO A 183 -3.38 -10.95 2.45
N ASP A 184 -4.39 -10.09 2.64
CA ASP A 184 -5.74 -10.56 2.92
C ASP A 184 -6.34 -11.18 1.65
N ARG A 185 -6.52 -12.51 1.66
CA ARG A 185 -7.03 -13.31 0.52
C ARG A 185 -8.37 -12.81 -0.02
N ARG A 186 -9.10 -12.01 0.76
CA ARG A 186 -10.37 -11.37 0.35
C ARG A 186 -10.21 -10.39 -0.80
N ILE A 187 -9.07 -9.68 -0.87
CA ILE A 187 -8.77 -8.71 -1.95
C ILE A 187 -8.55 -9.45 -3.28
N GLU A 188 -7.76 -10.53 -3.24
CA GLU A 188 -7.50 -11.37 -4.42
C GLU A 188 -8.76 -12.07 -4.94
N ALA A 189 -9.65 -12.49 -4.03
CA ALA A 189 -10.91 -13.14 -4.39
C ALA A 189 -11.84 -12.20 -5.18
N HIS A 190 -11.95 -10.93 -4.79
CA HIS A 190 -12.77 -9.95 -5.52
C HIS A 190 -12.20 -9.66 -6.93
N TYR A 191 -10.87 -9.61 -7.06
CA TYR A 191 -10.22 -9.39 -8.36
C TYR A 191 -10.41 -10.60 -9.30
N LYS A 192 -10.24 -11.83 -8.79
CA LYS A 192 -10.52 -13.07 -9.54
C LYS A 192 -11.97 -13.16 -9.99
N TYR A 193 -12.92 -12.78 -9.13
CA TYR A 193 -14.35 -12.75 -9.44
C TYR A 193 -14.67 -11.79 -10.60
N LYS A 194 -14.23 -10.53 -10.50
CA LYS A 194 -14.48 -9.51 -11.53
C LYS A 194 -13.87 -9.89 -12.89
N LYS A 195 -12.62 -10.39 -12.89
CA LYS A 195 -11.95 -10.86 -14.11
C LYS A 195 -12.67 -12.04 -14.74
N THR A 196 -13.12 -13.01 -13.93
CA THR A 196 -13.84 -14.19 -14.43
C THR A 196 -15.19 -13.83 -15.02
N HIS A 197 -15.94 -12.90 -14.41
CA HIS A 197 -17.21 -12.43 -14.94
C HIS A 197 -17.07 -11.56 -16.20
N LEU A 198 -16.07 -10.68 -16.26
CA LEU A 198 -15.75 -9.93 -17.48
C LEU A 198 -15.37 -10.86 -18.63
N VAL A 199 -14.49 -11.85 -18.39
CA VAL A 199 -14.12 -12.84 -19.41
C VAL A 199 -15.33 -13.69 -19.84
N LYS A 200 -16.21 -14.06 -18.89
CA LYS A 200 -17.43 -14.81 -19.21
C LYS A 200 -18.42 -13.98 -20.02
N ALA A 201 -18.60 -12.70 -19.67
CA ALA A 201 -19.45 -11.76 -20.40
C ALA A 201 -18.90 -11.47 -21.80
N LEU A 202 -17.59 -11.24 -21.93
CA LEU A 202 -16.92 -11.07 -23.22
C LEU A 202 -17.03 -12.31 -24.09
N LYS A 203 -16.82 -13.51 -23.52
CA LYS A 203 -17.04 -14.78 -24.24
C LYS A 203 -18.48 -14.91 -24.74
N LEU A 204 -19.47 -14.57 -23.91
CA LEU A 204 -20.89 -14.57 -24.28
C LEU A 204 -21.22 -13.56 -25.39
N CYS A 205 -20.64 -12.36 -25.36
CA CYS A 205 -20.82 -11.34 -26.40
C CYS A 205 -20.03 -11.64 -27.69
N SER A 206 -18.95 -12.43 -27.61
CA SER A 206 -18.14 -12.85 -28.76
C SER A 206 -18.64 -14.13 -29.44
N ASP A 207 -19.62 -14.82 -28.85
CA ASP A 207 -20.16 -16.07 -29.38
C ASP A 207 -21.06 -15.77 -30.61
N PRO A 208 -20.64 -16.16 -31.83
CA PRO A 208 -21.36 -15.83 -33.05
C PRO A 208 -22.79 -16.41 -33.07
N LYS A 209 -23.06 -17.51 -32.34
CA LYS A 209 -24.39 -18.12 -32.26
C LYS A 209 -25.38 -17.32 -31.41
N LYS A 210 -24.90 -16.51 -30.46
CA LYS A 210 -25.76 -15.65 -29.62
C LYS A 210 -25.97 -14.26 -30.20
N LEU A 211 -25.07 -13.78 -31.05
CA LEU A 211 -25.24 -12.52 -31.79
C LEU A 211 -26.35 -12.62 -32.84
N ASP A 212 -26.52 -13.79 -33.45
CA ASP A 212 -27.62 -14.08 -34.38
C ASP A 212 -29.00 -14.07 -33.66
N PHE A 213 -29.05 -14.33 -32.34
CA PHE A 213 -30.27 -14.26 -31.51
C PHE A 213 -30.75 -12.83 -31.23
N PHE A 214 -29.86 -11.84 -31.30
CA PHE A 214 -30.17 -10.42 -31.13
C PHE A 214 -30.39 -9.67 -32.46
N GLY A 215 -30.38 -10.37 -33.60
CA GLY A 215 -30.66 -9.79 -34.91
C GLY A 215 -29.59 -8.81 -35.43
N VAL A 216 -28.36 -8.87 -34.91
CA VAL A 216 -27.29 -7.95 -35.34
C VAL A 216 -26.62 -8.48 -36.61
N GLU A 217 -26.91 -7.84 -37.74
CA GLU A 217 -26.36 -8.22 -39.04
C GLU A 217 -24.85 -7.95 -39.11
N LYS A 218 -24.07 -9.00 -39.46
CA LYS A 218 -22.59 -9.03 -39.42
C LYS A 218 -21.88 -8.01 -40.33
N SER A 219 -22.62 -7.31 -41.18
CA SER A 219 -22.14 -6.30 -42.13
C SER A 219 -22.21 -4.85 -41.61
N THR A 220 -22.80 -4.61 -40.43
CA THR A 220 -22.96 -3.26 -39.91
C THR A 220 -21.64 -2.72 -39.31
N PRO A 221 -21.30 -1.44 -39.55
CA PRO A 221 -20.09 -0.81 -38.98
C PRO A 221 -20.07 -0.85 -37.44
N PHE A 222 -21.25 -0.96 -36.81
CA PHE A 222 -21.40 -1.13 -35.36
C PHE A 222 -20.75 -2.42 -34.83
N PHE A 223 -20.81 -3.51 -35.60
CA PHE A 223 -20.23 -4.80 -35.21
C PHE A 223 -18.69 -4.76 -35.25
N VAL A 224 -18.12 -4.05 -36.22
CA VAL A 224 -16.67 -3.85 -36.35
C VAL A 224 -16.14 -2.96 -35.22
N VAL A 225 -16.85 -1.88 -34.89
CA VAL A 225 -16.52 -1.00 -33.76
C VAL A 225 -16.63 -1.75 -32.43
N PHE A 226 -17.70 -2.52 -32.21
CA PHE A 226 -17.87 -3.34 -31.01
C PHE A 226 -16.73 -4.36 -30.84
N LYS A 227 -16.32 -5.01 -31.93
CA LYS A 227 -15.22 -5.99 -31.92
C LYS A 227 -13.87 -5.33 -31.66
N LEU A 228 -13.62 -4.14 -32.21
CA LEU A 228 -12.40 -3.36 -31.96
C LEU A 228 -12.33 -2.83 -30.53
N THR A 229 -13.45 -2.35 -29.97
CA THR A 229 -13.52 -1.90 -28.57
C THR A 229 -13.32 -3.05 -27.59
N ILE A 230 -13.87 -4.24 -27.89
CA ILE A 230 -13.60 -5.45 -27.10
C ILE A 230 -12.14 -5.90 -27.20
N MET A 231 -11.52 -5.81 -28.38
CA MET A 231 -10.10 -6.14 -28.56
C MET A 231 -9.20 -5.20 -27.74
N GLN A 232 -9.48 -3.89 -27.72
CA GLN A 232 -8.72 -2.93 -26.92
C GLN A 232 -8.88 -3.14 -25.41
N LEU A 233 -10.07 -3.57 -24.95
CA LEU A 233 -10.33 -3.89 -23.54
C LEU A 233 -9.71 -5.21 -23.06
N SER A 234 -9.25 -6.07 -23.96
CA SER A 234 -8.64 -7.37 -23.61
C SER A 234 -7.12 -7.33 -23.44
N VAL A 235 -6.48 -6.20 -23.75
CA VAL A 235 -5.01 -5.99 -23.70
C VAL A 235 -4.59 -5.09 -22.52
N LEU A 236 -5.55 -4.49 -21.80
CA LEU A 236 -5.37 -3.77 -20.52
C LEU A 236 -5.71 -4.67 -19.34
#